data_AF-A0A559PLW9-F1
#
_entry.id   AF-A0A559PLW9-F1
#
_cell.length_a   1.000
_cell.length_b   1.000
_cell.length_c   1.000
_cell.angle_alpha   90.00
_cell.angle_beta   90.00
_cell.angle_gamma   90.00
#
_symmetry.space_group_name_H-M   'P 1'
#
loop_
_entity.id
_entity.type
_entity.pdbx_description
1 polymer ?
#
loop_
_entity_poly.entity_id
_entity_poly.type
_entity_poly.pdbx_seq_one_letter_code
_entity_poly.pdbx_strand_id
1 'polypeptide(L)'
;MKKKVIDLFGNKAAQDKEVKYSKLLEQFIAPFSNDFTDTEYLEDIFEFAINAWNFGNMKALMPKEEFQKTTHLMDQAQDVNAVLLKKMIDYKILKFKQHPNFIVDFELTQTNADPILTVVTKLEEDYLSEMMDIMDDELSPDNFEENYINRTAILLKPKQAFLDWYSNLNPDDEFQAGITETNIYLIDDSMKDLEEWLKKKFDRFFTMELYEWHTNKKEWPQNRNYKMFKEWFHVEISSMIYDLEKKPVLKSGY
;
A
#
# COMPACT_ATOMS: atom_id res chain seq x y z
N MET A 1 -7.09 -19.00 29.41
CA MET A 1 -6.50 -20.11 28.63
C MET A 1 -4.99 -20.02 28.73
N LYS A 2 -4.29 -21.11 29.05
CA LYS A 2 -2.82 -21.10 29.25
C LYS A 2 -2.15 -20.89 27.88
N LYS A 3 -1.39 -19.79 27.71
CA LYS A 3 -0.54 -19.56 26.53
C LYS A 3 0.42 -20.75 26.39
N LYS A 4 0.30 -21.48 25.29
CA LYS A 4 1.15 -22.63 24.97
C LYS A 4 2.47 -22.05 24.46
N VAL A 5 3.58 -22.30 25.16
CA VAL A 5 4.92 -21.99 24.64
C VAL A 5 5.14 -22.90 23.44
N ILE A 6 5.17 -22.31 22.24
CA ILE A 6 5.49 -23.04 21.01
C ILE A 6 7.01 -23.21 20.99
N ASP A 7 7.47 -24.46 21.01
CA ASP A 7 8.89 -24.80 20.91
C ASP A 7 9.33 -24.67 19.44
N LEU A 8 9.72 -23.46 19.05
CA LEU A 8 10.16 -23.13 17.69
C LEU A 8 11.51 -23.75 17.30
N PHE A 9 12.23 -24.38 18.24
CA PHE A 9 13.64 -24.76 18.07
C PHE A 9 13.89 -26.25 18.32
N GLY A 10 12.85 -27.07 18.20
CA GLY A 10 12.90 -28.54 18.23
C GLY A 10 13.82 -29.12 17.14
N ASN A 11 15.02 -29.47 17.55
CA ASN A 11 16.17 -29.86 16.72
C ASN A 11 15.90 -31.05 15.76
N LYS A 12 16.05 -30.85 14.44
CA LYS A 12 16.46 -31.89 13.47
C LYS A 12 17.37 -31.30 12.39
N ALA A 13 18.64 -31.69 12.46
CA ALA A 13 19.65 -31.41 11.45
C ALA A 13 19.42 -32.26 10.20
N ALA A 14 19.50 -31.62 9.03
CA ALA A 14 19.83 -32.26 7.76
C ALA A 14 20.91 -31.42 7.08
N GLN A 15 22.04 -32.07 6.78
CA GLN A 15 23.18 -31.54 6.05
C GLN A 15 22.77 -31.02 4.67
N ASP A 16 23.21 -29.82 4.30
CA ASP A 16 23.34 -29.39 2.90
C ASP A 16 24.48 -28.38 2.77
N LYS A 17 25.15 -28.40 1.62
CA LYS A 17 26.36 -27.63 1.29
C LYS A 17 26.13 -26.13 1.05
N GLU A 18 24.93 -25.64 1.35
CA GLU A 18 24.53 -24.24 1.18
C GLU A 18 24.09 -23.67 2.53
N VAL A 19 24.55 -22.47 2.87
CA VAL A 19 24.25 -21.83 4.16
C VAL A 19 22.75 -21.52 4.22
N LYS A 20 22.00 -22.27 5.03
CA LYS A 20 20.55 -22.07 5.20
C LYS A 20 20.29 -20.87 6.12
N TYR A 21 20.05 -19.70 5.53
CA TYR A 21 19.76 -18.48 6.30
C TYR A 21 18.49 -18.59 7.15
N SER A 22 17.52 -19.42 6.80
CA SER A 22 16.35 -19.69 7.67
C SER A 22 16.78 -20.30 9.00
N LYS A 23 17.73 -21.25 8.99
CA LYS A 23 18.30 -21.84 10.21
C LYS A 23 19.20 -20.87 10.98
N LEU A 24 19.92 -19.99 10.28
CA LEU A 24 20.68 -18.93 10.95
C LEU A 24 19.76 -17.92 11.63
N LEU A 25 18.64 -17.56 10.99
CA LEU A 25 17.65 -16.64 11.54
C LEU A 25 16.96 -17.24 12.78
N GLU A 26 16.57 -18.52 12.73
CA GLU A 26 16.08 -19.24 13.92
C GLU A 26 17.11 -19.21 15.06
N GLN A 27 18.38 -19.54 14.78
CA GLN A 27 19.46 -19.51 15.79
C GLN A 27 19.73 -18.10 16.33
N PHE A 28 19.55 -17.08 15.50
CA PHE A 28 19.71 -15.68 15.87
C PHE A 28 18.61 -15.21 16.83
N ILE A 29 17.38 -15.67 16.63
CA ILE A 29 16.21 -15.33 17.46
C ILE A 29 16.22 -16.07 18.79
N ALA A 30 16.66 -17.33 18.82
CA ALA A 30 16.53 -18.22 19.97
C ALA A 30 16.97 -17.63 21.34
N PRO A 31 18.07 -16.88 21.47
CA PRO A 31 18.47 -16.26 22.74
C PRO A 31 17.51 -15.18 23.26
N PHE A 32 16.66 -14.63 22.40
CA PHE A 32 15.74 -13.53 22.67
C PHE A 32 14.27 -13.98 22.72
N SER A 33 13.99 -15.28 22.70
CA SER A 33 12.60 -15.80 22.63
C SER A 33 11.71 -15.28 23.76
N ASN A 34 12.30 -15.00 24.93
CA ASN A 34 11.58 -14.48 26.09
C ASN A 34 11.35 -12.96 26.03
N ASP A 35 11.98 -12.24 25.10
CA ASP A 35 11.78 -10.81 24.90
C ASP A 35 10.57 -10.51 23.99
N PHE A 36 9.98 -11.55 23.35
CA PHE A 36 8.82 -11.45 22.45
C PHE A 36 7.50 -11.97 23.07
N THR A 37 7.39 -12.04 24.41
CA THR A 37 6.22 -12.64 25.09
C THR A 37 4.89 -11.91 24.87
N ASP A 38 4.97 -10.64 24.48
CA ASP A 38 3.83 -9.76 24.20
C ASP A 38 3.55 -9.61 22.71
N THR A 39 4.33 -10.27 21.85
CA THR A 39 4.11 -10.30 20.39
C THR A 39 3.07 -11.38 20.06
N GLU A 40 2.03 -11.00 19.32
CA GLU A 40 0.89 -11.88 19.03
C GLU A 40 1.17 -12.81 17.84
N TYR A 41 1.84 -12.32 16.80
CA TYR A 41 2.09 -13.03 15.55
C TYR A 41 3.55 -13.44 15.41
N LEU A 42 3.80 -14.61 14.81
CA LEU A 42 5.16 -15.10 14.58
C LEU A 42 5.86 -14.27 13.50
N GLU A 43 5.08 -13.80 12.53
CA GLU A 43 5.47 -12.91 11.44
C GLU A 43 6.16 -11.65 11.99
N ASP A 44 5.56 -10.99 12.99
CA ASP A 44 6.14 -9.80 13.64
C ASP A 44 7.52 -10.09 14.26
N ILE A 45 7.71 -11.29 14.83
CA ILE A 45 9.00 -11.69 15.42
C ILE A 45 10.05 -11.85 14.32
N PHE A 46 9.70 -12.49 13.21
CA PHE A 46 10.61 -12.67 12.07
C PHE A 46 10.93 -11.34 11.39
N GLU A 47 9.94 -10.47 11.16
CA GLU A 47 10.16 -9.13 10.62
C GLU A 47 11.11 -8.32 11.51
N PHE A 48 10.87 -8.32 12.83
CA PHE A 48 11.74 -7.64 13.78
C PHE A 48 13.17 -8.19 13.76
N ALA A 49 13.32 -9.52 13.72
CA ALA A 49 14.62 -10.17 13.68
C ALA A 49 15.35 -9.94 12.36
N ILE A 50 14.65 -9.95 11.22
CA ILE A 50 15.21 -9.63 9.89
C ILE A 50 15.73 -8.19 9.88
N ASN A 51 14.95 -7.25 10.42
CA ASN A 51 15.39 -5.86 10.57
C ASN A 51 16.68 -5.78 11.41
N ALA A 52 16.71 -6.44 12.57
CA ALA A 52 17.91 -6.48 13.41
C ALA A 52 19.12 -7.12 12.70
N TRP A 53 18.90 -8.19 11.92
CA TRP A 53 19.92 -8.86 11.12
C TRP A 53 20.51 -7.91 10.06
N ASN A 54 19.64 -7.29 9.26
CA ASN A 54 20.03 -6.37 8.19
C ASN A 54 20.70 -5.11 8.74
N PHE A 55 20.23 -4.55 9.86
CA PHE A 55 20.92 -3.44 10.54
C PHE A 55 22.28 -3.84 11.08
N GLY A 56 22.44 -5.09 11.56
CA GLY A 56 23.74 -5.64 11.94
C GLY A 56 24.71 -5.69 10.77
N ASN A 57 24.24 -6.05 9.57
CA ASN A 57 25.05 -6.01 8.35
C ASN A 57 25.37 -4.56 7.97
N MET A 58 24.38 -3.66 7.88
CA MET A 58 24.59 -2.24 7.57
C MET A 58 25.59 -1.56 8.51
N LYS A 59 25.49 -1.83 9.82
CA LYS A 59 26.41 -1.27 10.83
C LYS A 59 27.87 -1.68 10.60
N ALA A 60 28.11 -2.83 9.98
CA ALA A 60 29.45 -3.28 9.64
C ALA A 60 30.01 -2.59 8.38
N LEU A 61 29.15 -2.04 7.53
CA LEU A 61 29.48 -1.42 6.25
C LEU A 61 29.57 0.11 6.33
N MET A 62 28.71 0.71 7.15
CA MET A 62 28.57 2.16 7.23
C MET A 62 29.62 2.82 8.13
N PRO A 63 30.02 4.08 7.83
CA PRO A 63 30.72 4.93 8.77
C PRO A 63 29.95 5.07 10.09
N LYS A 64 30.67 5.05 11.21
CA LYS A 64 30.09 5.09 12.56
C LYS A 64 29.16 6.28 12.78
N GLU A 65 29.52 7.45 12.24
CA GLU A 65 28.75 8.70 12.37
C GLU A 65 27.41 8.65 11.63
N GLU A 66 27.35 7.98 10.48
CA GLU A 66 26.12 7.81 9.72
C GLU A 66 25.18 6.83 10.41
N PHE A 67 25.71 5.70 10.90
CA PHE A 67 24.91 4.72 11.64
C PHE A 67 24.34 5.31 12.95
N GLN A 68 25.05 6.26 13.58
CA GLN A 68 24.54 6.98 14.75
C GLN A 68 23.29 7.81 14.45
N LYS A 69 23.21 8.43 13.26
CA LYS A 69 22.01 9.16 12.83
C LYS A 69 20.83 8.21 12.67
N THR A 70 21.03 7.07 12.00
CA THR A 70 20.03 6.02 11.85
C THR A 70 19.54 5.52 13.21
N THR A 71 20.46 5.31 14.15
CA THR A 71 20.13 4.87 15.52
C THR A 71 19.29 5.91 16.27
N HIS A 72 19.56 7.20 16.07
CA HIS A 72 18.78 8.27 16.71
C HIS A 72 17.34 8.30 16.21
N LEU A 73 17.12 8.07 14.91
CA LEU A 73 15.78 7.98 14.33
C LEU A 73 15.01 6.77 14.89
N MET A 74 15.67 5.62 15.07
CA MET A 74 15.06 4.45 15.72
C MET A 74 14.63 4.73 17.15
N ASP A 75 15.42 5.49 17.92
CA ASP A 75 15.10 5.84 19.30
C ASP A 75 13.86 6.73 19.43
N GLN A 76 13.45 7.38 18.33
CA GLN A 76 12.28 8.25 18.27
C GLN A 76 11.03 7.52 17.76
N ALA A 77 11.16 6.31 17.21
CA ALA A 77 10.04 5.52 16.73
C ALA A 77 9.22 4.98 17.90
N GLN A 78 7.93 5.35 17.97
CA GLN A 78 7.05 4.98 19.09
C GLN A 78 6.71 3.49 19.12
N ASP A 79 6.70 2.82 17.97
CA ASP A 79 6.22 1.45 17.81
C ASP A 79 7.33 0.39 17.73
N VAL A 80 8.58 0.78 18.02
CA VAL A 80 9.74 -0.12 17.95
C VAL A 80 10.36 -0.29 19.33
N ASN A 81 10.57 -1.53 19.76
CA ASN A 81 11.39 -1.83 20.93
C ASN A 81 12.88 -1.59 20.63
N ALA A 82 13.30 -0.32 20.61
CA ALA A 82 14.66 0.10 20.26
C ALA A 82 15.73 -0.54 21.15
N VAL A 83 15.41 -0.84 22.42
CA VAL A 83 16.33 -1.50 23.35
C VAL A 83 16.60 -2.94 22.91
N LEU A 84 15.57 -3.71 22.58
CA LEU A 84 15.73 -5.08 22.08
C LEU A 84 16.41 -5.08 20.72
N LEU A 85 16.01 -4.18 19.82
CA LEU A 85 16.59 -4.06 18.48
C LEU A 85 18.11 -3.86 18.53
N LYS A 86 18.59 -2.92 19.36
CA LYS A 86 20.02 -2.68 19.55
C LYS A 86 20.77 -3.90 20.08
N LYS A 87 20.19 -4.63 21.05
CA LYS A 87 20.78 -5.87 21.58
C LYS A 87 20.92 -6.93 20.49
N MET A 88 19.89 -7.11 19.67
CA MET A 88 19.90 -8.07 18.57
C MET A 88 20.90 -7.67 17.48
N ILE A 89 20.99 -6.38 17.12
CA ILE A 89 22.00 -5.86 16.18
C ILE A 89 23.42 -6.17 16.66
N ASP A 90 23.73 -5.88 17.92
CA ASP A 90 25.05 -6.15 18.49
C ASP A 90 25.34 -7.67 18.55
N TYR A 91 24.33 -8.48 18.85
CA TYR A 91 24.43 -9.94 18.83
C TYR A 91 24.68 -10.48 17.42
N LYS A 92 24.02 -9.92 16.39
CA LYS A 92 24.24 -10.26 14.98
C LYS A 92 25.72 -10.07 14.63
N ILE A 93 26.26 -8.88 14.90
CA ILE A 93 27.66 -8.56 14.61
C ILE A 93 28.62 -9.48 15.38
N LEU A 94 28.29 -9.83 16.62
CA LEU A 94 29.16 -10.67 17.45
C LEU A 94 29.20 -12.13 17.00
N LYS A 95 28.06 -12.72 16.58
CA LYS A 95 27.92 -14.17 16.40
C LYS A 95 27.79 -14.63 14.95
N PHE A 96 27.31 -13.75 14.06
CA PHE A 96 27.02 -14.10 12.66
C PHE A 96 27.68 -13.13 11.68
N LYS A 97 28.83 -12.53 12.04
CA LYS A 97 29.58 -11.61 11.15
C LYS A 97 29.94 -12.24 9.80
N GLN A 98 30.21 -13.54 9.80
CA GLN A 98 30.57 -14.33 8.61
C GLN A 98 29.39 -14.60 7.66
N HIS A 99 28.19 -14.10 7.97
CA HIS A 99 26.98 -14.26 7.18
C HIS A 99 26.45 -12.86 6.79
N PRO A 100 27.01 -12.26 5.72
CA PRO A 100 26.76 -10.85 5.37
C PRO A 100 25.51 -10.64 4.50
N ASN A 101 24.86 -11.70 4.03
CA ASN A 101 23.72 -11.54 3.14
C ASN A 101 22.54 -10.90 3.89
N PHE A 102 21.80 -10.09 3.15
CA PHE A 102 20.58 -9.44 3.60
C PHE A 102 19.41 -10.37 3.39
N ILE A 103 18.49 -10.41 4.35
CA ILE A 103 17.23 -11.14 4.22
C ILE A 103 16.18 -10.15 3.74
N VAL A 104 15.59 -10.40 2.58
CA VAL A 104 14.67 -9.45 1.90
C VAL A 104 13.22 -9.89 1.93
N ASP A 105 12.98 -11.18 2.16
CA ASP A 105 11.65 -11.76 2.22
C ASP A 105 11.68 -13.06 3.02
N PHE A 106 10.52 -13.47 3.54
CA PHE A 106 10.35 -14.75 4.21
C PHE A 106 8.95 -15.31 3.98
N GLU A 107 8.85 -16.63 4.02
CA GLU A 107 7.57 -17.33 3.93
C GLU A 107 7.46 -18.33 5.09
N LEU A 108 6.31 -18.34 5.76
CA LEU A 108 5.94 -19.34 6.76
C LEU A 108 4.93 -20.31 6.16
N THR A 109 5.39 -21.49 5.77
CA THR A 109 4.50 -22.54 5.27
C THR A 109 3.95 -23.36 6.43
N GLN A 110 2.63 -23.33 6.59
CA GLN A 110 1.95 -24.17 7.59
C GLN A 110 2.08 -25.65 7.23
N THR A 111 2.45 -26.48 8.19
CA THR A 111 2.50 -27.93 8.03
C THR A 111 1.67 -28.63 9.10
N ASN A 112 1.52 -29.95 8.99
CA ASN A 112 0.89 -30.76 10.04
C ASN A 112 1.72 -30.82 11.34
N ALA A 113 2.93 -30.25 11.33
CA ALA A 113 3.85 -30.12 12.45
C ALA A 113 4.20 -28.63 12.67
N ASP A 114 5.47 -28.31 12.90
CA ASP A 114 5.93 -26.93 13.06
C ASP A 114 5.93 -26.19 11.70
N PRO A 115 5.68 -24.86 11.69
CA PRO A 115 5.76 -24.06 10.47
C PRO A 115 7.18 -24.11 9.90
N ILE A 116 7.28 -24.19 8.57
CA ILE A 116 8.57 -24.16 7.88
C ILE A 116 8.87 -22.73 7.46
N LEU A 117 9.98 -22.19 7.96
CA LEU A 117 10.52 -20.91 7.55
C LEU A 117 11.39 -21.05 6.31
N THR A 118 11.00 -20.35 5.25
CA THR A 118 11.82 -20.09 4.07
C THR A 118 12.22 -18.62 4.07
N VAL A 119 13.45 -18.31 3.67
CA VAL A 119 13.92 -16.92 3.56
C VAL A 119 14.54 -16.69 2.19
N VAL A 120 14.33 -15.50 1.66
CA VAL A 120 15.00 -15.02 0.45
C VAL A 120 16.11 -14.08 0.88
N THR A 121 17.31 -14.30 0.33
CA THR A 121 18.48 -13.48 0.64
C THR A 121 19.06 -12.82 -0.60
N LYS A 122 19.68 -11.65 -0.41
CA LYS A 122 20.49 -10.98 -1.42
C LYS A 122 21.93 -10.79 -0.94
N LEU A 123 22.86 -10.78 -1.89
CA LEU A 123 24.22 -10.37 -1.60
C LEU A 123 24.26 -8.88 -1.25
N GLU A 124 25.34 -8.48 -0.61
CA GLU A 124 25.55 -7.09 -0.17
C GLU A 124 25.45 -6.10 -1.33
N GLU A 125 26.15 -6.35 -2.44
CA GLU A 125 26.17 -5.46 -3.60
C GLU A 125 24.77 -5.30 -4.22
N ASP A 126 24.05 -6.41 -4.39
CA ASP A 126 22.70 -6.40 -4.95
C ASP A 126 21.72 -5.62 -4.06
N TYR A 127 21.78 -5.86 -2.73
CA TYR A 127 20.92 -5.17 -1.77
C TYR A 127 21.20 -3.67 -1.72
N LEU A 128 22.48 -3.28 -1.71
CA LEU A 128 22.88 -1.87 -1.69
C LEU A 128 22.50 -1.15 -2.99
N SER A 129 22.63 -1.80 -4.15
CA SER A 129 22.21 -1.25 -5.43
C SER A 129 20.72 -0.93 -5.42
N GLU A 130 19.88 -1.88 -5.01
CA GLU A 130 18.43 -1.66 -4.96
C GLU A 130 18.03 -0.59 -3.94
N MET A 131 18.70 -0.55 -2.79
CA MET A 131 18.47 0.50 -1.80
C MET A 131 18.84 1.88 -2.36
N MET A 132 19.94 1.99 -3.12
CA MET A 132 20.29 3.24 -3.79
C MET A 132 19.26 3.61 -4.85
N ASP A 133 18.80 2.66 -5.67
CA ASP A 133 17.76 2.90 -6.67
C ASP A 133 16.46 3.43 -6.02
N ILE A 134 16.05 2.84 -4.88
CA ILE A 134 14.87 3.30 -4.13
C ILE A 134 15.10 4.70 -3.54
N MET A 135 16.27 4.96 -2.95
CA MET A 135 16.58 6.27 -2.38
C MET A 135 16.70 7.36 -3.44
N ASP A 136 17.30 7.04 -4.58
CA ASP A 136 17.37 7.94 -5.73
C ASP A 136 15.96 8.19 -6.27
N ASP A 137 15.09 7.18 -6.33
CA ASP A 137 13.69 7.35 -6.68
C ASP A 137 12.93 8.25 -5.69
N GLU A 138 13.07 8.06 -4.37
CA GLU A 138 12.39 8.87 -3.35
C GLU A 138 12.90 10.31 -3.29
N LEU A 139 14.21 10.51 -3.49
CA LEU A 139 14.86 11.83 -3.47
C LEU A 139 14.87 12.52 -4.84
N SER A 140 14.47 11.82 -5.90
CA SER A 140 14.40 12.37 -7.25
C SER A 140 13.36 13.49 -7.31
N PRO A 141 13.75 14.69 -7.79
CA PRO A 141 12.80 15.74 -8.14
C PRO A 141 11.79 15.31 -9.21
N ASP A 142 12.07 14.24 -9.97
CA ASP A 142 11.22 13.73 -11.07
C ASP A 142 10.04 12.87 -10.59
N ASN A 143 9.81 12.69 -9.28
CA ASN A 143 8.54 12.12 -8.79
C ASN A 143 7.31 13.02 -9.07
N PHE A 144 7.49 14.13 -9.78
CA PHE A 144 6.46 15.05 -10.28
C PHE A 144 6.58 15.25 -11.80
N GLU A 145 7.06 14.26 -12.55
CA GLU A 145 7.07 14.32 -14.01
C GLU A 145 5.63 14.55 -14.53
N GLU A 146 5.43 15.58 -15.36
CA GLU A 146 4.12 15.95 -15.91
C GLU A 146 3.64 14.90 -16.94
N ASN A 147 3.10 13.76 -16.48
CA ASN A 147 2.57 12.75 -17.40
C ASN A 147 1.15 13.12 -17.85
N TYR A 148 1.07 13.86 -18.94
CA TYR A 148 -0.22 14.19 -19.55
C TYR A 148 -0.99 12.93 -19.96
N ILE A 149 -2.23 12.81 -19.47
CA ILE A 149 -3.16 11.77 -19.92
C ILE A 149 -3.93 12.31 -21.12
N ASN A 150 -3.88 11.59 -22.25
CA ASN A 150 -4.64 11.89 -23.49
C ASN A 150 -6.16 11.66 -23.32
N ARG A 151 -6.78 12.34 -22.34
CA ARG A 151 -8.19 12.27 -21.98
C ARG A 151 -8.68 13.64 -21.56
N THR A 152 -9.97 13.87 -21.75
CA THR A 152 -10.68 14.99 -21.14
C THR A 152 -11.53 14.48 -19.98
N ALA A 153 -11.51 15.18 -18.87
CA ALA A 153 -12.28 14.87 -17.67
C ALA A 153 -13.57 15.68 -17.69
N ILE A 154 -14.68 14.98 -17.43
CA ILE A 154 -15.97 15.60 -17.14
C ILE A 154 -16.31 15.27 -15.70
N LEU A 155 -16.32 16.30 -14.85
CA LEU A 155 -16.78 16.19 -13.48
C LEU A 155 -18.27 16.52 -13.43
N LEU A 156 -19.06 15.64 -12.80
CA LEU A 156 -20.47 15.87 -12.53
C LEU A 156 -20.69 15.99 -11.03
N LYS A 157 -21.05 17.20 -10.60
CA LYS A 157 -21.39 17.47 -9.21
C LYS A 157 -22.90 17.59 -9.06
N PRO A 158 -23.57 16.72 -8.28
CA PRO A 158 -25.00 16.83 -8.02
C PRO A 158 -25.36 18.20 -7.43
N LYS A 159 -26.45 18.78 -7.94
CA LYS A 159 -27.10 19.96 -7.38
C LYS A 159 -28.33 19.56 -6.58
N GLN A 160 -28.90 20.53 -5.86
CA GLN A 160 -30.06 20.31 -5.00
C GLN A 160 -31.21 19.58 -5.67
N ALA A 161 -31.52 19.85 -6.95
CA ALA A 161 -32.60 19.17 -7.65
C ALA A 161 -32.41 17.65 -7.78
N PHE A 162 -31.17 17.18 -7.93
CA PHE A 162 -30.85 15.74 -7.91
C PHE A 162 -31.02 15.18 -6.49
N LEU A 163 -30.52 15.90 -5.49
CA LEU A 163 -30.63 15.50 -4.08
C LEU A 163 -32.09 15.37 -3.64
N ASP A 164 -32.91 16.37 -3.96
CA ASP A 164 -34.33 16.40 -3.63
C ASP A 164 -35.06 15.20 -4.25
N TRP A 165 -34.71 14.84 -5.49
CA TRP A 165 -35.28 13.64 -6.13
C TRP A 165 -34.90 12.36 -5.36
N TYR A 166 -33.64 12.19 -4.98
CA TYR A 166 -33.19 11.03 -4.21
C TYR A 166 -33.86 10.98 -2.82
N SER A 167 -33.87 12.08 -2.08
CA SER A 167 -34.50 12.16 -0.75
C SER A 167 -36.01 11.89 -0.78
N ASN A 168 -36.71 12.30 -1.84
CA ASN A 168 -38.13 11.98 -2.01
C ASN A 168 -38.40 10.49 -2.21
N LEU A 169 -37.46 9.75 -2.80
CA LEU A 169 -37.57 8.29 -2.97
C LEU A 169 -37.18 7.54 -1.70
N ASN A 170 -36.33 8.13 -0.86
CA ASN A 170 -35.76 7.51 0.34
C ASN A 170 -35.99 8.41 1.58
N PRO A 171 -37.24 8.64 2.02
CA PRO A 171 -37.56 9.58 3.10
C PRO A 171 -37.04 9.14 4.47
N ASP A 172 -36.78 7.84 4.64
CA ASP A 172 -36.26 7.24 5.87
C ASP A 172 -34.73 7.20 5.92
N ASP A 173 -34.06 7.57 4.82
CA ASP A 173 -32.61 7.72 4.78
C ASP A 173 -32.25 9.02 5.53
N GLU A 174 -31.49 8.95 6.62
CA GLU A 174 -30.97 10.11 7.38
C GLU A 174 -29.88 10.84 6.59
N PHE A 175 -30.12 11.06 5.30
CA PHE A 175 -29.22 11.66 4.34
C PHE A 175 -29.08 13.16 4.60
N GLN A 176 -28.35 13.52 5.65
CA GLN A 176 -28.00 14.90 5.94
C GLN A 176 -26.80 15.33 5.09
N ALA A 177 -27.10 16.18 4.10
CA ALA A 177 -26.24 17.23 3.56
C ALA A 177 -24.72 16.95 3.55
N GLY A 178 -24.23 16.36 2.47
CA GLY A 178 -22.80 16.32 2.20
C GLY A 178 -22.38 15.26 1.20
N ILE A 179 -22.96 15.22 -0.01
CA ILE A 179 -22.32 14.46 -1.09
C ILE A 179 -21.00 15.16 -1.42
N THR A 180 -19.92 14.67 -0.83
CA THR A 180 -18.55 15.07 -1.16
C THR A 180 -18.02 14.31 -2.37
N GLU A 181 -18.58 13.13 -2.64
CA GLU A 181 -18.14 12.28 -3.74
C GLU A 181 -18.78 12.71 -5.06
N THR A 182 -17.93 13.06 -6.03
CA THR A 182 -18.33 13.45 -7.38
C THR A 182 -17.68 12.53 -8.38
N ASN A 183 -18.44 12.11 -9.39
CA ASN A 183 -17.89 11.29 -10.45
C ASN A 183 -17.11 12.13 -11.45
N ILE A 184 -15.96 11.59 -11.86
CA ILE A 184 -15.14 12.09 -12.96
C ILE A 184 -15.12 11.05 -14.06
N TYR A 185 -15.52 11.49 -15.25
CA TYR A 185 -15.56 10.65 -16.44
C TYR A 185 -14.44 11.06 -17.40
N LEU A 186 -13.51 10.13 -17.64
CA LEU A 186 -12.46 10.30 -18.63
C LEU A 186 -12.96 9.89 -20.02
N ILE A 187 -12.97 10.84 -20.94
CA ILE A 187 -13.38 10.67 -22.33
C ILE A 187 -12.23 10.94 -23.29
N ASP A 188 -12.45 10.63 -24.56
CA ASP A 188 -11.53 10.96 -25.65
C ASP A 188 -11.28 12.47 -25.73
N ASP A 189 -10.02 12.87 -25.92
CA ASP A 189 -9.54 14.25 -25.97
C ASP A 189 -9.57 14.88 -27.37
N SER A 190 -9.89 14.11 -28.42
CA SER A 190 -9.96 14.61 -29.81
C SER A 190 -11.23 15.43 -30.12
N MET A 191 -12.12 15.58 -29.13
CA MET A 191 -13.39 16.29 -29.27
C MET A 191 -13.19 17.80 -29.44
N LYS A 192 -13.57 18.34 -30.61
CA LYS A 192 -13.44 19.77 -30.93
C LYS A 192 -14.50 20.65 -30.26
N ASP A 193 -15.74 20.18 -30.23
CA ASP A 193 -16.85 20.88 -29.57
C ASP A 193 -17.43 19.96 -28.50
N LEU A 194 -16.89 20.13 -27.30
CA LEU A 194 -17.25 19.29 -26.17
C LEU A 194 -18.65 19.59 -25.64
N GLU A 195 -19.12 20.84 -25.76
CA GLU A 195 -20.45 21.21 -25.31
C GLU A 195 -21.53 20.57 -26.20
N GLU A 196 -21.35 20.61 -27.53
CA GLU A 196 -22.24 19.94 -28.46
C GLU A 196 -22.18 18.41 -28.28
N TRP A 197 -20.99 17.86 -28.07
CA TRP A 197 -20.82 16.43 -27.79
C TRP A 197 -21.54 16.02 -26.50
N LEU A 198 -21.36 16.78 -25.42
CA LEU A 198 -22.03 16.53 -24.15
C LEU A 198 -23.55 16.63 -24.31
N LYS A 199 -24.05 17.61 -25.05
CA LYS A 199 -25.48 17.73 -25.37
C LYS A 199 -26.04 16.53 -26.15
N LYS A 200 -25.21 15.82 -26.91
CA LYS A 200 -25.61 14.55 -27.59
C LYS A 200 -25.52 13.34 -26.67
N LYS A 201 -24.74 13.41 -25.58
CA LYS A 201 -24.43 12.27 -24.70
C LYS A 201 -24.98 12.41 -23.28
N PHE A 202 -25.57 13.55 -22.91
CA PHE A 202 -26.00 13.88 -21.55
C PHE A 202 -26.85 12.78 -20.91
N ASP A 203 -27.75 12.16 -21.68
CA ASP A 203 -28.66 11.15 -21.13
C ASP A 203 -27.90 9.92 -20.62
N ARG A 204 -26.78 9.55 -21.26
CA ARG A 204 -25.94 8.44 -20.78
C ARG A 204 -25.34 8.76 -19.41
N PHE A 205 -24.72 9.93 -19.29
CA PHE A 205 -24.19 10.40 -18.01
C PHE A 205 -25.28 10.49 -16.95
N PHE A 206 -26.42 11.08 -17.29
CA PHE A 206 -27.57 11.19 -16.38
C PHE A 206 -28.04 9.80 -15.92
N THR A 207 -28.13 8.81 -16.81
CA THR A 207 -28.52 7.46 -16.42
C THR A 207 -27.47 6.73 -15.57
N MET A 208 -26.18 7.01 -15.75
CA MET A 208 -25.13 6.45 -14.89
C MET A 208 -25.26 6.99 -13.47
N GLU A 209 -25.36 8.32 -13.33
CA GLU A 209 -25.60 8.99 -12.05
C GLU A 209 -26.90 8.49 -11.39
N LEU A 210 -28.01 8.38 -12.12
CA LEU A 210 -29.26 7.86 -11.54
C LEU A 210 -29.13 6.41 -11.06
N TYR A 211 -28.38 5.58 -11.78
CA TYR A 211 -28.23 4.16 -11.49
C TYR A 211 -27.41 3.87 -10.23
N GLU A 212 -26.35 4.64 -10.02
CA GLU A 212 -25.51 4.52 -8.82
C GLU A 212 -26.30 4.81 -7.54
N TRP A 213 -27.25 5.74 -7.62
CA TRP A 213 -28.05 6.16 -6.47
C TRP A 213 -29.35 5.38 -6.33
N HIS A 214 -29.96 4.95 -7.44
CA HIS A 214 -31.22 4.22 -7.42
C HIS A 214 -31.40 3.29 -8.61
N THR A 215 -31.52 1.99 -8.38
CA THR A 215 -31.52 1.01 -9.47
C THR A 215 -32.87 0.84 -10.17
N ASN A 216 -33.99 1.26 -9.54
CA ASN A 216 -35.32 1.11 -10.12
C ASN A 216 -35.62 2.19 -11.18
N LYS A 217 -35.36 1.84 -12.44
CA LYS A 217 -35.51 2.72 -13.61
C LYS A 217 -36.91 3.32 -13.82
N LYS A 218 -37.95 2.75 -13.22
CA LYS A 218 -39.32 3.28 -13.32
C LYS A 218 -39.52 4.55 -12.49
N GLU A 219 -38.71 4.73 -11.46
CA GLU A 219 -38.76 5.88 -10.53
C GLU A 219 -37.80 7.01 -10.96
N TRP A 220 -37.04 6.80 -12.03
CA TRP A 220 -36.22 7.83 -12.64
C TRP A 220 -37.09 8.86 -13.37
N PRO A 221 -36.60 10.10 -13.56
CA PRO A 221 -37.26 11.05 -14.45
C PRO A 221 -37.36 10.46 -15.86
N GLN A 222 -38.57 10.35 -16.42
CA GLN A 222 -38.78 9.71 -17.72
C GLN A 222 -38.52 10.66 -18.91
N ASN A 223 -38.75 11.96 -18.74
CA ASN A 223 -38.61 12.98 -19.78
C ASN A 223 -37.29 13.77 -19.68
N ARG A 224 -36.17 13.07 -19.50
CA ARG A 224 -34.84 13.70 -19.34
C ARG A 224 -34.46 14.44 -20.61
N ASN A 225 -33.98 15.66 -20.43
CA ASN A 225 -33.46 16.50 -21.49
C ASN A 225 -32.22 17.26 -20.99
N TYR A 226 -31.48 17.87 -21.90
CA TYR A 226 -30.23 18.54 -21.56
C TYR A 226 -30.40 19.70 -20.58
N LYS A 227 -31.54 20.41 -20.63
CA LYS A 227 -31.85 21.49 -19.68
C LYS A 227 -31.95 20.94 -18.25
N MET A 228 -32.72 19.86 -18.08
CA MET A 228 -32.84 19.16 -16.80
C MET A 228 -31.49 18.67 -16.30
N PHE A 229 -30.66 18.09 -17.18
CA PHE A 229 -29.31 17.67 -16.83
C PHE A 229 -28.47 18.83 -16.26
N LYS A 230 -28.51 20.02 -16.88
CA LYS A 230 -27.78 21.21 -16.38
C LYS A 230 -28.41 21.81 -15.11
N GLU A 231 -29.70 21.59 -14.86
CA GLU A 231 -30.35 21.96 -13.59
C GLU A 231 -29.94 21.02 -12.45
N TRP A 232 -29.74 19.74 -12.76
CA TRP A 232 -29.44 18.69 -11.79
C TRP A 232 -27.95 18.52 -11.49
N PHE A 233 -27.08 18.90 -12.42
CA PHE A 233 -25.63 18.78 -12.25
C PHE A 233 -24.91 20.09 -12.56
N HIS A 234 -23.88 20.37 -11.76
CA HIS A 234 -22.80 21.25 -12.16
C HIS A 234 -21.80 20.42 -12.97
N VAL A 235 -21.40 20.94 -14.13
CA VAL A 235 -20.52 20.23 -15.07
C VAL A 235 -19.24 21.03 -15.20
N GLU A 236 -18.12 20.43 -14.82
CA GLU A 236 -16.78 20.97 -15.05
C GLU A 236 -16.04 20.09 -16.04
N ILE A 237 -15.23 20.72 -16.88
CA ILE A 237 -14.45 20.05 -17.91
C ILE A 237 -12.99 20.44 -17.70
N SER A 238 -12.11 19.46 -17.64
CA SER A 238 -10.66 19.69 -17.71
C SER A 238 -10.04 18.86 -18.83
N SER A 239 -9.35 19.52 -19.76
CA SER A 239 -8.52 18.87 -20.77
C SER A 239 -7.07 18.68 -20.31
N MET A 240 -6.71 19.23 -19.15
CA MET A 240 -5.36 19.14 -18.59
C MET A 240 -5.39 18.19 -17.40
N ILE A 241 -5.06 16.92 -17.66
CA ILE A 241 -5.05 15.84 -16.69
C ILE A 241 -3.64 15.27 -16.65
N TYR A 242 -3.08 15.16 -15.45
CA TYR A 242 -1.74 14.65 -15.24
C TYR A 242 -1.81 13.42 -14.34
N ASP A 243 -1.16 12.34 -14.77
CA ASP A 243 -0.90 11.17 -13.96
C ASP A 243 0.41 11.39 -13.21
N LEU A 244 0.36 11.38 -11.88
CA LEU A 244 1.59 11.53 -11.08
C LEU A 244 2.16 10.17 -10.67
N GLU A 245 1.52 9.07 -11.07
CA GLU A 245 1.95 7.72 -10.73
C GLU A 245 2.87 7.13 -11.80
N LYS A 246 3.91 6.42 -11.38
CA LYS A 246 4.81 5.67 -12.29
C LYS A 246 4.13 4.46 -12.93
N LYS A 247 3.11 3.89 -12.25
CA LYS A 247 2.41 2.68 -12.72
C LYS A 247 1.30 3.07 -13.69
N PRO A 248 1.14 2.37 -14.83
CA PRO A 248 0.08 2.67 -15.78
C PRO A 248 -1.32 2.57 -15.16
N VAL A 249 -2.23 3.48 -15.56
CA VAL A 249 -3.66 3.39 -15.20
C VAL A 249 -4.26 2.07 -15.70
N LEU A 250 -4.79 1.26 -14.78
CA LEU A 250 -5.51 0.03 -15.07
C LEU A 250 -7.02 0.24 -14.97
N LYS A 251 -7.78 -0.40 -15.87
CA LYS A 251 -9.25 -0.44 -15.80
C LYS A 251 -9.69 -1.74 -15.13
N SER A 252 -10.24 -1.66 -13.92
CA SER A 252 -10.98 -2.77 -13.32
C SER A 252 -12.38 -2.81 -13.92
N GLY A 253 -12.77 -3.95 -14.48
CA GLY A 253 -14.17 -4.21 -14.78
C GLY A 253 -14.87 -4.62 -13.49
N TYR A 254 -15.85 -3.83 -13.05
CA TYR A 254 -16.87 -4.27 -12.10
C TYR A 254 -18.01 -4.96 -12.86
#